data_AF-A0AAJ2BSE6-F1
#
_entry.id   AF-A0AAJ2BSE6-F1
#
_cell.length_a   1.000
_cell.length_b   1.000
_cell.length_c   1.000
_cell.angle_alpha   90.00
_cell.angle_beta   90.00
_cell.angle_gamma   90.00
#
_symmetry.space_group_name_H-M   'P 1'
#
loop_
_entity.id
_entity.type
_entity.pdbx_description
1 polymer ?
#
loop_
_entity_poly.entity_id
_entity_poly.type
_entity_poly.pdbx_seq_one_letter_code
_entity_poly.pdbx_strand_id
1 'polypeptide(L)'
;MKWLAGVFATLLCSASVFAQVPQGGTGQPGILMVTRGDAYSGSGCDIGLIIQGRLATTLMAGQSASFNLPPGEVFVSLTSSGPGACAAPMASSVSQSILLAPGEIKQYRIIATEAGYRLAPTPLY
;
A
#
# COMPACT_ATOMS: atom_id res chain seq x y z
N MET A 1 -41.43 49.91 20.04
CA MET A 1 -42.01 48.65 19.56
C MET A 1 -41.09 47.52 19.99
N LYS A 2 -41.59 46.59 20.81
CA LYS A 2 -40.84 45.55 21.54
C LYS A 2 -40.98 44.22 20.78
N TRP A 3 -39.88 43.58 20.43
CA TRP A 3 -39.81 42.18 19.95
C TRP A 3 -38.75 41.50 20.84
N LEU A 4 -39.10 40.87 21.97
CA LEU A 4 -39.53 39.47 22.12
C LEU A 4 -38.63 38.52 21.29
N ALA A 5 -37.53 38.04 21.87
CA ALA A 5 -37.44 36.81 22.66
C ALA A 5 -37.50 35.54 21.79
N GLY A 6 -36.38 34.81 21.75
CA GLY A 6 -36.27 33.55 21.01
C GLY A 6 -34.97 32.83 21.34
N VAL A 7 -34.89 32.31 22.57
CA VAL A 7 -33.86 31.39 23.04
C VAL A 7 -33.99 30.08 22.26
N PHE A 8 -32.95 29.66 21.54
CA PHE A 8 -32.80 28.28 21.08
C PHE A 8 -31.32 27.89 21.17
N ALA A 9 -30.88 27.58 22.39
CA ALA A 9 -29.57 27.00 22.64
C ALA A 9 -29.61 25.51 22.26
N THR A 10 -29.40 25.20 20.98
CA THR A 10 -29.13 23.83 20.52
C THR A 10 -27.73 23.43 20.94
N LEU A 11 -27.64 22.66 22.03
CA LEU A 11 -26.44 22.01 22.50
C LEU A 11 -26.12 20.83 21.56
N LEU A 12 -25.28 21.05 20.55
CA LEU A 12 -24.76 19.96 19.70
C LEU A 12 -23.65 19.22 20.46
N CYS A 13 -23.92 17.99 20.86
CA CYS A 13 -22.91 17.03 21.30
C CYS A 13 -22.03 16.62 20.12
N SER A 14 -20.84 17.22 20.03
CA SER A 14 -19.79 16.81 19.10
C SER A 14 -19.12 15.54 19.61
N ALA A 15 -19.61 14.37 19.19
CA ALA A 15 -18.89 13.11 19.38
C ALA A 15 -17.74 13.03 18.36
N SER A 16 -16.53 13.41 18.78
CA SER A 16 -15.31 13.24 17.98
C SER A 16 -14.95 11.76 17.91
N VAL A 17 -15.24 11.12 16.77
CA VAL A 17 -14.69 9.81 16.43
C VAL A 17 -13.21 10.01 16.09
N PHE A 18 -12.32 9.73 17.03
CA PHE A 18 -10.88 9.66 16.75
C PHE A 18 -10.59 8.35 16.01
N ALA A 19 -10.35 8.45 14.69
CA ALA A 19 -9.77 7.35 13.93
C ALA A 19 -8.38 7.04 14.53
N GLN A 20 -8.23 5.87 15.14
CA GLN A 20 -6.96 5.37 15.64
C GLN A 20 -6.04 5.15 14.44
N VAL A 21 -5.06 6.03 14.22
CA VAL A 21 -4.01 5.78 13.22
C VAL A 21 -3.11 4.69 13.78
N PRO A 22 -2.95 3.54 13.10
CA PRO A 22 -2.05 2.49 13.56
C PRO A 22 -0.65 3.08 13.76
N GLN A 23 -0.16 3.08 15.00
CA GLN A 23 1.19 3.54 15.29
C GLN A 23 2.17 2.49 14.78
N GLY A 24 2.83 2.80 13.67
CA GLY A 24 3.96 2.02 13.17
C GLY A 24 5.07 1.96 14.22
N GLY A 25 5.80 0.83 14.26
CA GLY A 25 6.72 0.49 15.34
C GLY A 25 7.74 1.58 15.69
N THR A 26 8.07 1.69 16.97
CA THR A 26 9.10 2.62 17.47
C THR A 26 10.49 2.11 17.06
N GLY A 27 11.16 2.81 16.13
CA GLY A 27 12.52 2.44 15.69
C GLY A 27 12.92 3.13 14.38
N GLN A 28 14.16 2.92 13.94
CA GLN A 28 14.59 3.35 12.61
C GLN A 28 13.70 2.72 11.53
N PRO A 29 13.24 3.46 10.52
CA PRO A 29 12.40 2.90 9.46
C PRO A 29 13.16 1.81 8.71
N GLY A 30 12.45 0.73 8.36
CA GLY A 30 12.93 -0.23 7.38
C GLY A 30 12.68 0.27 5.95
N ILE A 31 13.41 -0.27 4.99
CA ILE A 31 13.26 0.06 3.56
C ILE A 31 12.74 -1.18 2.84
N LEU A 32 11.54 -1.08 2.27
CA LEU A 32 11.03 -2.05 1.32
C LEU A 32 11.31 -1.53 -0.09
N MET A 33 12.13 -2.26 -0.84
CA MET A 33 12.39 -1.97 -2.25
C MET A 33 11.75 -3.05 -3.13
N VAL A 34 10.95 -2.61 -4.09
CA VAL A 34 10.23 -3.50 -5.02
C VAL A 34 10.59 -3.12 -6.45
N THR A 35 11.00 -4.12 -7.23
CA THR A 35 11.37 -3.96 -8.64
C THR A 35 10.42 -4.75 -9.53
N ARG A 36 9.86 -4.09 -10.55
CA ARG A 36 9.29 -4.76 -11.71
C ARG A 36 10.41 -4.94 -12.73
N GLY A 37 10.69 -6.19 -13.10
CA GLY A 37 11.68 -6.49 -14.14
C GLY A 37 11.36 -5.81 -15.47
N ASP A 38 12.39 -5.67 -16.28
CA ASP A 38 12.34 -5.23 -17.69
C ASP A 38 11.80 -6.35 -18.61
N ALA A 39 12.13 -7.59 -18.31
CA ALA A 39 11.53 -8.76 -18.93
C ALA A 39 10.07 -8.94 -18.48
N TYR A 40 9.21 -9.37 -19.41
CA TYR A 40 7.78 -9.60 -19.20
C TYR A 40 7.57 -10.44 -17.93
N SER A 41 7.15 -9.80 -16.84
CA SER A 41 6.89 -10.45 -15.54
C SER A 41 5.57 -11.23 -15.58
N GLY A 42 5.22 -11.80 -16.73
CA GLY A 42 3.95 -12.46 -17.04
C GLY A 42 2.85 -11.54 -17.58
N SER A 43 3.03 -10.21 -17.62
CA SER A 43 2.06 -9.30 -18.23
C SER A 43 2.66 -8.01 -18.81
N GLY A 44 1.95 -7.46 -19.80
CA GLY A 44 2.21 -6.13 -20.37
C GLY A 44 1.56 -5.00 -19.59
N CYS A 45 0.79 -5.33 -18.54
CA CYS A 45 0.12 -4.35 -17.70
C CYS A 45 1.08 -3.76 -16.67
N ASP A 46 0.83 -2.53 -16.26
CA ASP A 46 1.52 -1.95 -15.12
C ASP A 46 1.06 -2.61 -13.83
N ILE A 47 1.92 -2.55 -12.80
CA ILE A 47 1.65 -3.25 -11.54
C ILE A 47 1.46 -2.24 -10.42
N GLY A 48 0.24 -2.17 -9.90
CA GLY A 48 -0.07 -1.42 -8.69
C GLY A 48 0.48 -2.15 -7.47
N LEU A 49 1.26 -1.45 -6.65
CA LEU A 49 1.75 -1.91 -5.35
C LEU A 49 0.87 -1.34 -4.25
N ILE A 50 0.21 -2.21 -3.50
CA ILE A 50 -0.71 -1.84 -2.43
C ILE A 50 -0.06 -2.20 -1.10
N ILE A 51 0.21 -1.20 -0.27
CA ILE A 51 0.82 -1.35 1.06
C ILE A 51 -0.24 -1.01 2.11
N GLN A 52 -0.48 -1.93 3.06
CA GLN A 52 -1.50 -1.78 4.09
C GLN A 52 -2.89 -1.40 3.52
N GLY A 53 -3.28 -2.06 2.42
CA GLY A 53 -4.57 -1.84 1.76
C GLY A 53 -4.70 -0.54 0.97
N ARG A 54 -3.63 0.25 0.82
CA ARG A 54 -3.63 1.49 0.04
C ARG A 54 -2.65 1.42 -1.13
N LEU A 55 -3.08 1.90 -2.31
CA LEU A 55 -2.20 2.00 -3.47
C LEU A 55 -1.05 2.96 -3.15
N ALA A 56 0.18 2.42 -3.09
CA ALA A 56 1.39 3.17 -2.79
C ALA A 56 2.04 3.71 -4.05
N THR A 57 2.10 2.91 -5.12
CA THR A 57 2.57 3.33 -6.44
C THR A 57 2.10 2.37 -7.53
N THR A 58 2.29 2.74 -8.79
CA THR A 58 2.19 1.84 -9.94
C THR A 58 3.55 1.77 -10.64
N LEU A 59 4.04 0.56 -10.90
CA LEU A 59 5.34 0.32 -11.53
C LEU A 59 5.19 -0.08 -13.00
N MET A 60 5.82 0.71 -13.88
CA MET A 60 6.05 0.35 -15.27
C MET A 60 7.19 -0.68 -15.40
N ALA A 61 7.32 -1.30 -16.57
CA ALA A 61 8.36 -2.30 -16.81
C ALA A 61 9.76 -1.69 -16.59
N GLY A 62 10.62 -2.43 -15.90
CA GLY A 62 11.97 -1.97 -15.52
C GLY A 62 12.00 -0.94 -14.38
N GLN A 63 10.88 -0.57 -13.77
CA GLN A 63 10.87 0.39 -12.66
C GLN A 63 11.02 -0.27 -11.29
N SER A 64 11.59 0.49 -10.36
CA SER A 64 11.68 0.16 -8.94
C SER A 64 11.12 1.29 -8.09
N ALA A 65 10.61 0.95 -6.90
CA ALA A 65 10.27 1.91 -5.88
C ALA A 65 10.78 1.44 -4.52
N SER A 66 11.11 2.41 -3.66
CA SER A 66 11.58 2.19 -2.29
C SER A 66 10.69 2.94 -1.31
N PHE A 67 10.32 2.28 -0.22
CA PHE A 67 9.42 2.80 0.80
C PHE A 67 10.08 2.74 2.16
N ASN A 68 10.17 3.88 2.83
CA ASN A 68 10.50 3.94 4.25
C ASN A 68 9.26 3.59 5.05
N LEU A 69 9.27 2.41 5.68
CA LEU A 69 8.14 1.88 6.43
C LEU A 69 8.53 1.74 7.90
N PRO A 70 7.57 1.93 8.82
CA PRO A 70 7.80 1.62 10.22
C PRO A 70 8.24 0.15 10.39
N PRO A 71 9.12 -0.16 11.35
CA PRO A 71 9.47 -1.53 11.64
C PRO A 71 8.24 -2.32 12.10
N GLY A 72 8.22 -3.61 11.76
CA GLY A 72 7.11 -4.53 12.04
C GLY A 72 6.58 -5.22 10.79
N GLU A 73 5.38 -5.76 10.93
CA GLU A 73 4.71 -6.52 9.87
C GLU A 73 4.01 -5.58 8.87
N VAL A 74 4.33 -5.74 7.59
CA VAL A 74 3.77 -4.97 6.49
C VAL A 74 3.04 -5.92 5.54
N PHE A 75 1.76 -5.65 5.31
CA PHE A 75 0.97 -6.37 4.31
C PHE A 75 1.10 -5.69 2.95
N VAL A 76 1.55 -6.45 1.95
CA VAL A 76 1.74 -5.98 0.59
C VAL A 76 0.98 -6.85 -0.39
N SER A 77 0.19 -6.23 -1.25
CA SER A 77 -0.53 -6.88 -2.34
C SER A 77 -0.22 -6.19 -3.67
N LEU A 78 -0.51 -6.88 -4.76
CA LEU A 78 -0.24 -6.43 -6.11
C LEU A 78 -1.54 -6.42 -6.92
N THR A 79 -1.64 -5.55 -7.91
CA THR A 79 -2.76 -5.56 -8.86
C THR A 79 -2.27 -5.21 -10.25
N SER A 80 -2.96 -5.74 -11.26
CA SER A 80 -2.85 -5.20 -12.61
C SER A 80 -3.37 -3.76 -12.63
N SER A 81 -2.72 -2.91 -13.41
CA SER A 81 -3.04 -1.50 -13.62
C SER A 81 -2.78 -1.12 -15.08
N GLY A 82 -3.54 -0.14 -15.57
CA GLY A 82 -3.47 0.32 -16.97
C GLY A 82 -4.82 0.23 -17.70
N PRO A 83 -4.89 0.70 -18.95
CA PRO A 83 -6.14 0.77 -19.71
C PRO A 83 -6.62 -0.61 -20.21
N GLY A 84 -7.91 -0.68 -20.58
CA GLY A 84 -8.50 -1.83 -21.25
C GLY A 84 -8.47 -3.10 -20.40
N ALA A 85 -7.92 -4.18 -20.95
CA ALA A 85 -7.83 -5.48 -20.27
C ALA A 85 -7.00 -5.44 -18.97
N CYS A 86 -6.14 -4.42 -18.79
CA CYS A 86 -5.37 -4.22 -17.57
C CYS A 86 -6.17 -3.60 -16.42
N ALA A 87 -7.31 -2.96 -16.72
CA ALA A 87 -8.20 -2.32 -15.74
C ALA A 87 -9.09 -3.34 -15.01
N ALA A 88 -9.25 -4.54 -15.58
CA ALA A 88 -9.87 -5.65 -14.87
C ALA A 88 -8.89 -6.10 -13.77
N PRO A 89 -9.29 -6.13 -12.50
CA PRO A 89 -8.44 -6.69 -11.47
C PRO A 89 -8.18 -8.15 -11.85
N MET A 90 -6.91 -8.51 -12.07
CA MET A 90 -6.53 -9.91 -12.03
C MET A 90 -7.00 -10.46 -10.68
N ALA A 91 -7.49 -11.70 -10.67
CA ALA A 91 -7.92 -12.38 -9.44
C ALA A 91 -6.91 -12.07 -8.33
N SER A 92 -7.40 -11.35 -7.32
CA SER A 92 -6.64 -10.63 -6.29
C SER A 92 -5.30 -11.29 -5.97
N SER A 93 -4.17 -10.60 -6.22
CA SER A 93 -2.89 -11.09 -5.70
C SER A 93 -3.01 -11.26 -4.18
N VAL A 94 -2.65 -12.44 -3.70
CA VAL A 94 -2.67 -12.76 -2.27
C VAL A 94 -1.75 -11.79 -1.54
N SER A 95 -2.28 -11.13 -0.51
CA SER A 95 -1.47 -10.24 0.33
C SER A 95 -0.34 -11.03 1.00
N GLN A 96 0.88 -10.54 0.87
CA GLN A 96 2.08 -11.09 1.49
C GLN A 96 2.43 -10.27 2.72
N SER A 97 2.67 -10.97 3.83
CA SER A 97 3.27 -10.38 5.02
C SER A 97 4.78 -10.29 4.85
N ILE A 98 5.33 -9.12 5.12
CA ILE A 98 6.76 -8.84 5.15
C ILE A 98 7.09 -8.26 6.52
N LEU A 99 7.88 -8.99 7.30
CA LEU A 99 8.46 -8.47 8.53
C LEU A 99 9.68 -7.62 8.20
N LEU A 100 9.69 -6.35 8.60
CA LEU A 100 10.82 -5.43 8.50
C LEU A 100 11.40 -5.15 9.90
N ALA A 101 12.66 -5.49 10.12
CA ALA A 101 13.39 -5.07 11.30
C ALA A 101 13.79 -3.57 11.20
N PRO A 102 14.05 -2.89 12.34
CA PRO A 102 14.49 -1.51 12.33
C PRO A 102 15.77 -1.31 11.49
N GLY A 103 15.74 -0.37 10.55
CA GLY A 103 16.86 -0.09 9.63
C GLY A 103 17.15 -1.18 8.58
N GLU A 104 16.35 -2.25 8.52
CA GLU A 104 16.52 -3.32 7.54
C GLU A 104 16.13 -2.87 6.13
N ILE A 105 16.90 -3.30 5.13
CA ILE A 105 16.55 -3.13 3.72
C ILE A 105 16.15 -4.49 3.16
N LYS A 106 14.91 -4.63 2.69
CA LYS A 106 14.45 -5.81 1.96
C LYS A 106 14.18 -5.49 0.50
N GLN A 107 14.79 -6.26 -0.38
CA GLN A 107 14.60 -6.15 -1.82
C GLN A 107 13.76 -7.32 -2.34
N TYR A 108 12.75 -6.97 -3.13
CA TYR A 108 11.87 -7.92 -3.80
C TYR A 108 11.77 -7.60 -5.28
N ARG A 109 11.55 -8.64 -6.07
CA ARG A 109 11.10 -8.51 -7.46
C ARG A 109 9.68 -9.03 -7.61
N ILE A 110 8.94 -8.45 -8.55
CA ILE A 110 7.63 -8.94 -8.94
C ILE A 110 7.80 -10.13 -9.90
N ILE A 111 7.10 -11.22 -9.62
CA ILE A 111 6.97 -12.39 -10.49
C ILE A 111 5.48 -12.66 -10.76
N ALA A 112 5.14 -13.22 -11.91
CA ALA A 112 3.82 -13.81 -12.14
C ALA A 112 3.85 -15.30 -11.82
N THR A 113 2.73 -15.78 -11.27
CA THR A 113 2.41 -17.18 -11.08
C THR A 113 1.01 -17.45 -11.62
N GLU A 114 0.57 -18.70 -11.63
CA GLU A 114 -0.82 -19.07 -11.98
C GLU A 114 -1.86 -18.41 -11.07
N ALA A 115 -1.47 -18.03 -9.85
CA ALA A 115 -2.32 -17.36 -8.87
C ALA A 115 -2.22 -15.81 -8.92
N GLY A 116 -1.59 -15.25 -9.96
CA GLY A 116 -1.37 -13.81 -10.13
C GLY A 116 0.03 -13.36 -9.74
N TYR A 117 0.21 -12.07 -9.46
CA TYR A 117 1.53 -11.52 -9.14
C TYR A 117 1.91 -11.76 -7.68
N ARG A 118 3.20 -11.98 -7.43
CA ARG A 118 3.80 -12.10 -6.10
C ARG A 118 5.17 -11.43 -6.02
N LEU A 119 5.55 -11.03 -4.82
CA LEU A 119 6.88 -10.59 -4.44
C LEU A 119 7.76 -11.81 -4.15
N ALA A 120 8.87 -11.93 -4.88
CA ALA A 120 9.92 -12.89 -4.63
C ALA A 120 11.17 -12.18 -4.09
N PRO A 121 11.83 -12.70 -3.04
CA PRO A 121 13.06 -12.09 -2.53
C PRO A 121 14.12 -11.97 -3.62
N THR A 122 14.82 -10.85 -3.63
CA THR A 122 16.02 -10.65 -4.45
C THR A 122 17.23 -10.66 -3.51
N PRO A 123 18.23 -11.53 -3.73
CA PRO A 123 19.43 -11.53 -2.88
C PRO A 123 20.13 -10.18 -2.97
N LEU A 124 20.49 -9.63 -1.80
CA LEU A 124 21.50 -8.58 -1.68
C LEU A 124 22.85 -9.27 -1.87
N TYR A 125 23.59 -8.90 -2.92
CA TYR A 125 24.91 -9.44 -3.20
C TYR A 125 25.98 -8.95 -2.21
#